data_AF-A0AAW9DIY9-F1
#
_entry.id   AF-A0AAW9DIY9-F1
#
_cell.length_a   1.000
_cell.length_b   1.000
_cell.length_c   1.000
_cell.angle_alpha   90.00
_cell.angle_beta   90.00
_cell.angle_gamma   90.00
#
_symmetry.space_group_name_H-M   'P 1'
#
loop_
_entity.id
_entity.type
_entity.pdbx_description
1 polymer ?
#
loop_
_entity_poly.entity_id
_entity_poly.type
_entity_poly.pdbx_seq_one_letter_code
_entity_poly.pdbx_strand_id
1 'polypeptide(L)'
;MSYVTAQHEERLDIVETYANVFNSVGADTTIQLLVLNRKIQSDVLENILYTPEGDKHDIYRQELNAIFNERFQASTHNFETLKYLTISQPAIDREQAYIQLQDLGTTITNEFQNIDVTCQELDGLERLKIFAMLLRNKSVLTYNYQDIINSGLTSKSFIAPNRIKIFENYMQIDEEFAKVMYIRPDQYPTFMSDRLIRSLTTLGIEMAITVQGSPYEDTEALQRINNTSAAVRKDKLKSQRLAANQGVDGQLLTSLSTNATEQATDQWREEITDNDQKAFSGLIAVFFKADSKEQLAQFEHKIQASVRKLQTEFSDVYTYQEEGLNTILPIGVTFLDIRQRFKRDMTTANLATQIPFTNVDLHSKSPNALYYGQNQLSKNIITLDRKRDLNTGSGMVLGSSGSGKGMSVKGMEVIPSRLKNPNERVLVVDPEDEYSGICEEFDGQVIDISIGSNTYI
;
A
#
# COMPACT_ATOMS: atom_id res chain seq x y z
N MET A 1 -6.46 1.31 -10.39
CA MET A 1 -7.58 1.75 -9.53
C MET A 1 -7.10 2.67 -8.41
N SER A 2 -7.78 3.81 -8.18
CA SER A 2 -7.46 4.79 -7.13
C SER A 2 -8.69 5.06 -6.25
N TYR A 3 -8.74 4.47 -5.05
CA TYR A 3 -9.89 4.58 -4.14
C TYR A 3 -10.16 6.04 -3.70
N VAL A 4 -9.10 6.83 -3.51
CA VAL A 4 -9.23 8.21 -2.99
C VAL A 4 -9.92 9.14 -3.98
N THR A 5 -9.73 8.91 -5.28
CA THR A 5 -10.31 9.75 -6.35
C THR A 5 -11.56 9.14 -6.97
N ALA A 6 -11.89 7.90 -6.60
CA ALA A 6 -13.07 7.19 -7.06
C ALA A 6 -14.36 7.90 -6.62
N GLN A 7 -15.40 7.77 -7.44
CA GLN A 7 -16.75 8.23 -7.11
C GLN A 7 -17.33 7.42 -5.94
N HIS A 8 -18.40 7.91 -5.33
CA HIS A 8 -18.97 7.24 -4.15
C HIS A 8 -19.40 5.79 -4.45
N GLU A 9 -20.06 5.56 -5.58
CA GLU A 9 -20.49 4.23 -6.03
C GLU A 9 -19.28 3.30 -6.24
N GLU A 10 -18.29 3.74 -7.02
CA GLU A 10 -17.03 2.98 -7.22
C GLU A 10 -16.32 2.64 -5.90
N ARG A 11 -16.36 3.53 -4.90
CA ARG A 11 -15.78 3.22 -3.57
C ARG A 11 -16.55 2.12 -2.84
N LEU A 12 -17.87 2.09 -2.97
CA LEU A 12 -18.69 1.02 -2.40
C LEU A 12 -18.38 -0.30 -3.09
N ASP A 13 -18.29 -0.31 -4.41
CA ASP A 13 -17.94 -1.50 -5.20
C ASP A 13 -16.57 -2.07 -4.79
N ILE A 14 -15.58 -1.19 -4.54
CA ILE A 14 -14.25 -1.58 -4.04
C ILE A 14 -14.33 -2.24 -2.67
N VAL A 15 -15.09 -1.64 -1.74
CA VAL A 15 -15.25 -2.16 -0.38
C VAL A 15 -15.98 -3.50 -0.40
N GLU A 16 -17.06 -3.59 -1.17
CA GLU A 16 -17.86 -4.81 -1.33
C GLU A 16 -17.03 -5.94 -1.95
N THR A 17 -16.31 -5.66 -3.04
CA THR A 17 -15.43 -6.64 -3.68
C THR A 17 -14.35 -7.14 -2.71
N TYR A 18 -13.76 -6.23 -1.94
CA TYR A 18 -12.75 -6.63 -0.96
C TYR A 18 -13.34 -7.39 0.23
N ALA A 19 -14.57 -7.07 0.64
CA ALA A 19 -15.33 -7.86 1.61
C ALA A 19 -15.63 -9.28 1.08
N ASN A 20 -16.00 -9.40 -0.20
CA ASN A 20 -16.22 -10.70 -0.85
C ASN A 20 -14.96 -11.55 -0.88
N VAL A 21 -13.78 -10.95 -1.08
CA VAL A 21 -12.49 -11.65 -0.95
C VAL A 21 -12.34 -12.26 0.44
N PHE A 22 -12.60 -11.51 1.51
CA PHE A 22 -12.56 -12.07 2.87
C PHE A 22 -13.64 -13.13 3.09
N ASN A 23 -14.85 -12.92 2.57
CA ASN A 23 -15.96 -13.87 2.68
C ASN A 23 -15.72 -15.17 1.89
N SER A 24 -14.90 -15.14 0.83
CA SER A 24 -14.52 -16.34 0.06
C SER A 24 -13.63 -17.30 0.84
N VAL A 25 -12.98 -16.82 1.91
CA VAL A 25 -12.04 -17.59 2.72
C VAL A 25 -12.79 -18.52 3.69
N GLY A 26 -12.45 -19.80 3.66
CA GLY A 26 -12.99 -20.82 4.55
C GLY A 26 -12.34 -20.80 5.94
N ALA A 27 -12.96 -21.50 6.89
CA ALA A 27 -12.41 -21.70 8.23
C ALA A 27 -10.98 -22.27 8.20
N ASP A 28 -10.20 -21.99 9.25
CA ASP A 28 -8.79 -22.36 9.40
C ASP A 28 -7.83 -21.83 8.33
N THR A 29 -8.30 -21.01 7.39
CA THR A 29 -7.46 -20.34 6.42
C THR A 29 -6.91 -19.04 7.00
N THR A 30 -5.62 -18.81 6.83
CA THR A 30 -4.99 -17.52 7.15
C THR A 30 -4.87 -16.71 5.88
N ILE A 31 -5.47 -15.52 5.88
CA ILE A 31 -5.29 -14.50 4.85
C ILE A 31 -4.44 -13.36 5.39
N GLN A 32 -3.44 -12.95 4.63
CA GLN A 32 -2.54 -11.86 4.95
C GLN A 32 -2.45 -10.90 3.76
N LEU A 33 -2.90 -9.67 3.95
CA LEU A 33 -2.52 -8.54 3.11
C LEU A 33 -1.23 -7.93 3.66
N LEU A 34 -0.18 -7.91 2.84
CA LEU A 34 1.08 -7.22 3.11
C LEU A 34 1.20 -6.03 2.15
N VAL A 35 1.24 -4.82 2.70
CA VAL A 35 1.47 -3.57 1.98
C VAL A 35 2.88 -3.07 2.28
N LEU A 36 3.76 -3.11 1.28
CA LEU A 36 5.13 -2.66 1.39
C LEU A 36 5.25 -1.25 0.79
N ASN A 37 5.48 -0.25 1.65
CA ASN A 37 5.78 1.11 1.26
C ASN A 37 7.30 1.29 1.23
N ARG A 38 7.85 1.57 0.06
CA ARG A 38 9.31 1.63 -0.13
C ARG A 38 9.70 2.78 -1.03
N LYS A 39 10.94 3.25 -0.91
CA LYS A 39 11.44 4.28 -1.80
C LYS A 39 11.55 3.72 -3.21
N ILE A 40 11.13 4.53 -4.18
CA ILE A 40 11.38 4.27 -5.61
C ILE A 40 12.91 4.28 -5.79
N GLN A 41 13.43 3.24 -6.44
CA GLN A 41 14.88 3.12 -6.65
C GLN A 41 15.40 4.23 -7.58
N SER A 42 16.66 4.61 -7.38
CA SER A 42 17.38 5.67 -8.11
C SER A 42 17.31 5.56 -9.63
N ASP A 43 17.12 4.36 -10.17
CA ASP A 43 17.09 4.07 -11.61
C ASP A 43 15.95 4.83 -12.32
N VAL A 44 14.84 5.13 -11.63
CA VAL A 44 13.76 5.98 -12.20
C VAL A 44 14.24 7.42 -12.36
N LEU A 45 15.09 7.90 -11.45
CA LEU A 45 15.69 9.23 -11.51
C LEU A 45 16.65 9.31 -12.70
N GLU A 46 17.49 8.29 -12.89
CA GLU A 46 18.40 8.19 -14.05
C GLU A 46 17.64 8.24 -15.38
N ASN A 47 16.50 7.55 -15.48
CA ASN A 47 15.68 7.56 -16.70
C ASN A 47 15.08 8.93 -17.04
N ILE A 48 14.97 9.85 -16.08
CA ILE A 48 14.40 11.19 -16.31
C ILE A 48 15.49 12.19 -16.69
N LEU A 49 16.70 12.01 -16.17
CA LEU A 49 17.84 12.89 -16.46
C LEU A 49 18.22 12.84 -17.95
N TYR A 50 18.71 13.97 -18.44
CA TYR A 50 19.12 14.17 -19.82
C TYR A 50 20.61 13.93 -19.94
N THR A 51 20.99 12.97 -20.79
CA THR A 51 22.39 12.65 -21.05
C THR A 51 23.02 13.73 -21.95
N PRO A 52 24.21 14.27 -21.62
CA PRO A 52 24.93 15.16 -22.51
C PRO A 52 25.31 14.45 -23.82
N GLU A 53 25.11 15.11 -24.95
CA GLU A 53 25.39 14.59 -26.31
C GLU A 53 26.64 15.24 -26.92
N GLY A 54 27.24 16.24 -26.27
CA GLY A 54 28.37 17.00 -26.78
C GLY A 54 27.99 18.06 -27.82
N ASP A 55 26.71 18.43 -27.89
CA ASP A 55 26.17 19.46 -28.77
C ASP A 55 25.98 20.81 -28.04
N LYS A 56 25.54 21.85 -28.77
CA LYS A 56 25.27 23.18 -28.17
C LYS A 56 24.10 23.17 -27.18
N HIS A 57 23.23 22.16 -27.24
CA HIS A 57 22.02 22.04 -26.42
C HIS A 57 22.30 21.40 -25.04
N ASP A 58 23.53 20.94 -24.79
CA ASP A 58 23.94 20.41 -23.48
C ASP A 58 23.77 21.41 -22.34
N ILE A 59 23.86 22.71 -22.60
CA ILE A 59 23.56 23.74 -21.60
C ILE A 59 22.12 23.62 -21.08
N TYR A 60 21.16 23.34 -21.96
CA TYR A 60 19.76 23.15 -21.61
C TYR A 60 19.52 21.81 -20.90
N ARG A 61 20.23 20.74 -21.32
CA ARG A 61 20.20 19.44 -20.61
C ARG A 61 20.69 19.58 -19.18
N GLN A 62 21.78 20.33 -18.98
CA GLN A 62 22.34 20.60 -17.65
C GLN A 62 21.38 21.43 -16.78
N GLU A 63 20.77 22.48 -17.34
CA GLU A 63 19.80 23.31 -16.63
C GLU A 63 18.56 22.52 -16.20
N LEU A 64 17.99 21.72 -17.10
CA LEU A 64 16.87 20.84 -16.79
C LEU A 64 17.24 19.81 -15.71
N ASN A 65 18.41 19.18 -15.83
CA ASN A 65 18.91 18.26 -14.82
C ASN A 65 19.11 18.94 -13.45
N ALA A 66 19.53 20.20 -13.41
CA ALA A 66 19.65 20.95 -12.17
C ALA A 66 18.26 21.19 -11.54
N ILE A 67 17.27 21.61 -12.33
CA ILE A 67 15.88 21.81 -11.89
C ILE A 67 15.29 20.50 -11.36
N PHE A 68 15.51 19.39 -12.06
CA PHE A 68 15.07 18.08 -11.59
C PHE A 68 15.80 17.70 -10.31
N ASN A 69 17.12 17.74 -10.25
CA ASN A 69 17.83 17.40 -9.01
C ASN A 69 17.38 18.23 -7.80
N GLU A 70 17.13 19.54 -7.96
CA GLU A 70 16.60 20.39 -6.89
C GLU A 70 15.20 19.94 -6.43
N ARG A 71 14.26 19.75 -7.37
CA ARG A 71 12.89 19.31 -7.05
C ARG A 71 12.85 17.91 -6.45
N PHE A 72 13.76 17.04 -6.88
CA PHE A 72 13.81 15.64 -6.47
C PHE A 72 14.47 15.46 -5.11
N GLN A 73 15.57 16.17 -4.80
CA GLN A 73 16.16 16.18 -3.45
C GLN A 73 15.21 16.76 -2.41
N ALA A 74 14.37 17.73 -2.80
CA ALA A 74 13.32 18.28 -1.92
C ALA A 74 12.12 17.33 -1.75
N SER A 75 11.87 16.40 -2.69
CA SER A 75 10.75 15.47 -2.63
C SER A 75 11.05 14.27 -1.73
N THR A 76 10.79 14.43 -0.44
CA THR A 76 10.77 13.38 0.59
C THR A 76 9.76 12.24 0.34
N HIS A 77 9.14 12.17 -0.84
CA HIS A 77 7.90 11.44 -1.08
C HIS A 77 7.91 10.49 -2.27
N ASN A 78 9.06 10.17 -2.88
CA ASN A 78 9.15 9.17 -3.96
C ASN A 78 9.04 7.73 -3.42
N PHE A 79 7.82 7.31 -3.10
CA PHE A 79 7.53 5.99 -2.54
C PHE A 79 6.60 5.20 -3.45
N GLU A 80 6.96 3.96 -3.74
CA GLU A 80 6.05 3.00 -4.33
C GLU A 80 5.42 2.12 -3.25
N THR A 81 4.17 1.74 -3.48
CA THR A 81 3.45 0.81 -2.59
C THR A 81 3.18 -0.49 -3.33
N LEU A 82 3.79 -1.58 -2.88
CA LEU A 82 3.58 -2.94 -3.37
C LEU A 82 2.58 -3.68 -2.47
N LYS A 83 1.72 -4.50 -3.04
CA LYS A 83 0.63 -5.19 -2.33
C LYS A 83 0.76 -6.68 -2.61
N TYR A 84 0.79 -7.48 -1.55
CA TYR A 84 0.87 -8.93 -1.64
C TYR A 84 -0.24 -9.55 -0.81
N LEU A 85 -0.91 -10.53 -1.37
CA LEU A 85 -1.87 -11.36 -0.65
C LEU A 85 -1.25 -12.74 -0.45
N THR A 86 -1.16 -13.19 0.80
CA THR A 86 -0.69 -14.54 1.15
C THR A 86 -1.83 -15.30 1.79
N ILE A 87 -2.06 -16.51 1.29
CA ILE A 87 -3.13 -17.41 1.76
C ILE A 87 -2.47 -18.71 2.19
N SER A 88 -2.95 -19.28 3.28
CA SER A 88 -2.45 -20.53 3.84
C SER A 88 -3.60 -21.28 4.49
N GLN A 89 -3.73 -22.58 4.22
CA GLN A 89 -4.76 -23.43 4.78
C GLN A 89 -4.19 -24.81 5.14
N PRO A 90 -4.72 -25.48 6.17
CA PRO A 90 -4.34 -26.84 6.49
C PRO A 90 -4.84 -27.81 5.42
N ALA A 91 -4.01 -28.79 5.06
CA ALA A 91 -4.37 -29.86 4.14
C ALA A 91 -3.73 -31.17 4.61
N ILE A 92 -4.38 -32.29 4.26
CA ILE A 92 -3.93 -33.63 4.66
C ILE A 92 -2.62 -33.98 3.94
N ASP A 93 -2.51 -33.59 2.68
CA ASP A 93 -1.34 -33.81 1.84
C ASP A 93 -1.11 -32.64 0.87
N ARG A 94 0.01 -32.72 0.15
CA ARG A 94 0.47 -31.67 -0.76
C ARG A 94 -0.42 -31.54 -1.99
N GLU A 95 -1.01 -32.63 -2.48
CA GLU A 95 -1.84 -32.62 -3.69
C GLU A 95 -3.15 -31.90 -3.42
N GLN A 96 -3.81 -32.24 -2.30
CA GLN A 96 -5.00 -31.54 -1.83
C GLN A 96 -4.70 -30.07 -1.54
N ALA A 97 -3.57 -29.76 -0.88
CA ALA A 97 -3.17 -28.38 -0.61
C ALA A 97 -3.09 -27.54 -1.91
N TYR A 98 -2.51 -28.13 -2.97
CA TYR A 98 -2.36 -27.44 -4.25
C TYR A 98 -3.71 -27.15 -4.91
N ILE A 99 -4.59 -28.15 -4.98
CA ILE A 99 -5.93 -27.98 -5.56
C ILE A 99 -6.72 -26.92 -4.80
N GLN A 100 -6.78 -27.03 -3.47
CA GLN A 100 -7.55 -26.09 -2.66
C GLN A 100 -7.00 -24.65 -2.74
N LEU A 101 -5.67 -24.47 -2.79
CA LEU A 101 -5.07 -23.13 -2.92
C LEU A 101 -5.28 -22.56 -4.33
N GLN A 102 -5.23 -23.40 -5.36
CA GLN A 102 -5.47 -22.99 -6.75
C GLN A 102 -6.93 -22.56 -6.95
N ASP A 103 -7.89 -23.31 -6.42
CA ASP A 103 -9.31 -22.97 -6.48
C ASP A 103 -9.61 -21.66 -5.74
N LEU A 104 -9.07 -21.50 -4.52
CA LEU A 104 -9.23 -20.27 -3.75
C LEU A 104 -8.54 -19.07 -4.41
N GLY A 105 -7.34 -19.27 -4.96
CA GLY A 105 -6.61 -18.25 -5.71
C GLY A 105 -7.36 -17.79 -6.95
N THR A 106 -8.02 -18.72 -7.66
CA THR A 106 -8.85 -18.42 -8.83
C THR A 106 -10.08 -17.61 -8.42
N THR A 107 -10.77 -18.02 -7.35
CA THR A 107 -11.92 -17.29 -6.81
C THR A 107 -11.56 -15.84 -6.46
N ILE A 108 -10.47 -15.65 -5.69
CA ILE A 108 -10.01 -14.31 -5.28
C ILE A 108 -9.58 -13.47 -6.49
N THR A 109 -8.92 -14.07 -7.47
CA THR A 109 -8.53 -13.37 -8.71
C THR A 109 -9.76 -12.89 -9.48
N ASN A 110 -10.81 -13.73 -9.57
CA ASN A 110 -12.06 -13.35 -10.24
C ASN A 110 -12.78 -12.23 -9.48
N GLU A 111 -12.78 -12.24 -8.15
CA GLU A 111 -13.33 -11.13 -7.35
C GLU A 111 -12.60 -9.82 -7.66
N PHE A 112 -11.26 -9.82 -7.64
CA PHE A 112 -10.49 -8.60 -7.94
C PHE A 112 -10.65 -8.11 -9.39
N GLN A 113 -10.99 -8.97 -10.34
CA GLN A 113 -11.29 -8.56 -11.70
C GLN A 113 -12.54 -7.67 -11.80
N ASN A 114 -13.51 -7.80 -10.87
CA ASN A 114 -14.71 -6.95 -10.83
C ASN A 114 -14.38 -5.47 -10.62
N ILE A 115 -13.19 -5.18 -10.07
CA ILE A 115 -12.69 -3.83 -9.79
C ILE A 115 -11.40 -3.52 -10.59
N ASP A 116 -11.21 -4.13 -11.75
CA ASP A 116 -10.05 -3.92 -12.63
C ASP A 116 -8.69 -4.08 -11.92
N VAL A 117 -8.63 -4.93 -10.89
CA VAL A 117 -7.38 -5.27 -10.20
C VAL A 117 -6.87 -6.60 -10.75
N THR A 118 -5.69 -6.57 -11.35
CA THR A 118 -5.01 -7.78 -11.82
C THR A 118 -4.22 -8.41 -10.68
N CYS A 119 -4.45 -9.71 -10.43
CA CYS A 119 -3.64 -10.53 -9.55
C CYS A 119 -2.60 -11.31 -10.36
N GLN A 120 -1.37 -11.36 -9.84
CA GLN A 120 -0.30 -12.20 -10.38
C GLN A 120 0.12 -13.19 -9.29
N GLU A 121 0.08 -14.48 -9.61
CA GLU A 121 0.64 -15.51 -8.73
C GLU A 121 2.16 -15.39 -8.69
N LEU A 122 2.74 -15.53 -7.49
CA LEU A 122 4.18 -15.44 -7.29
C LEU A 122 4.80 -16.81 -7.08
N ASP A 123 5.87 -17.08 -7.81
CA ASP A 123 6.69 -18.27 -7.56
C ASP A 123 7.54 -18.13 -6.28
N GLY A 124 8.30 -19.18 -5.96
CA GLY A 124 9.12 -19.15 -4.75
C GLY A 124 10.31 -18.18 -4.82
N LEU A 125 10.89 -17.88 -5.99
CA LEU A 125 11.96 -16.88 -6.12
C LEU A 125 11.40 -15.47 -5.96
N GLU A 126 10.24 -15.19 -6.55
CA GLU A 126 9.52 -13.94 -6.40
C GLU A 126 9.11 -13.71 -4.94
N ARG A 127 8.65 -14.76 -4.25
CA ARG A 127 8.39 -14.72 -2.81
C ARG A 127 9.68 -14.45 -2.02
N LEU A 128 10.78 -15.14 -2.32
CA LEU A 128 12.09 -14.90 -1.69
C LEU A 128 12.58 -13.45 -1.87
N LYS A 129 12.26 -12.82 -3.01
CA LYS A 129 12.56 -11.42 -3.26
C LYS A 129 11.82 -10.50 -2.26
N ILE A 130 10.58 -10.81 -1.88
CA ILE A 130 9.86 -10.06 -0.81
C ILE A 130 10.58 -10.19 0.53
N PHE A 131 11.01 -11.41 0.90
CA PHE A 131 11.81 -11.62 2.12
C PHE A 131 13.12 -10.83 2.07
N ALA A 132 13.82 -10.83 0.93
CA ALA A 132 15.06 -10.07 0.76
C ALA A 132 14.86 -8.56 0.84
N MET A 133 13.73 -8.03 0.36
CA MET A 133 13.36 -6.63 0.52
C MET A 133 13.21 -6.28 2.02
N LEU A 134 12.46 -7.08 2.78
CA LEU A 134 12.18 -6.83 4.19
C LEU A 134 13.43 -7.00 5.09
N LEU A 135 14.18 -8.08 4.86
CA LEU A 135 15.29 -8.49 5.74
C LEU A 135 16.63 -7.88 5.34
N ARG A 136 16.85 -7.58 4.05
CA ARG A 136 18.17 -7.17 3.53
C ARG A 136 18.15 -5.89 2.70
N ASN A 137 17.00 -5.22 2.53
CA ASN A 137 16.82 -4.10 1.60
C ASN A 137 17.23 -4.43 0.15
N LYS A 138 17.13 -5.69 -0.27
CA LYS A 138 17.49 -6.11 -1.63
C LYS A 138 16.25 -6.33 -2.49
N SER A 139 16.11 -5.52 -3.53
CA SER A 139 15.01 -5.59 -4.48
C SER A 139 15.26 -6.50 -5.69
N VAL A 140 16.52 -6.87 -5.93
CA VAL A 140 16.93 -7.74 -7.03
C VAL A 140 17.70 -8.91 -6.47
N LEU A 141 17.29 -10.11 -6.87
CA LEU A 141 18.05 -11.32 -6.63
C LEU A 141 18.92 -11.57 -7.85
N THR A 142 20.22 -11.74 -7.64
CA THR A 142 21.21 -11.98 -8.71
C THR A 142 21.45 -13.47 -8.94
N TYR A 143 20.53 -14.31 -8.49
CA TYR A 143 20.65 -15.77 -8.48
C TYR A 143 19.32 -16.40 -8.88
N ASN A 144 19.39 -17.59 -9.46
CA ASN A 144 18.25 -18.42 -9.79
C ASN A 144 18.23 -19.70 -8.92
N TYR A 145 17.24 -20.57 -9.13
CA TYR A 145 17.15 -21.83 -8.39
C TYR A 145 18.35 -22.76 -8.61
N GLN A 146 18.93 -22.78 -9.81
CA GLN A 146 20.10 -23.60 -10.11
C GLN A 146 21.31 -23.15 -9.29
N ASP A 147 21.51 -21.85 -9.12
CA ASP A 147 22.59 -21.29 -8.29
C ASP A 147 22.42 -21.72 -6.81
N ILE A 148 21.19 -21.72 -6.31
CA ILE A 148 20.88 -22.19 -4.95
C ILE A 148 21.25 -23.66 -4.81
N ILE A 149 20.81 -24.51 -5.75
CA ILE A 149 21.11 -25.95 -5.74
C ILE A 149 22.63 -26.19 -5.79
N ASN A 150 23.32 -25.53 -6.72
CA ASN A 150 24.76 -25.67 -6.92
C ASN A 150 25.58 -25.24 -5.70
N SER A 151 25.07 -24.28 -4.90
CA SER A 151 25.74 -23.82 -3.69
C SER A 151 25.75 -24.85 -2.55
N GLY A 152 24.84 -25.82 -2.57
CA GLY A 152 24.60 -26.74 -1.45
C GLY A 152 23.94 -26.09 -0.22
N LEU A 153 23.55 -24.81 -0.31
CA LEU A 153 22.86 -24.09 0.75
C LEU A 153 21.34 -24.11 0.56
N THR A 154 20.63 -23.80 1.65
CA THR A 154 19.17 -23.62 1.58
C THR A 154 18.82 -22.25 1.00
N SER A 155 17.64 -22.10 0.40
CA SER A 155 17.14 -20.80 -0.07
C SER A 155 17.14 -19.72 1.03
N LYS A 156 16.93 -20.11 2.29
CA LYS A 156 16.96 -19.21 3.44
C LYS A 156 18.33 -18.54 3.62
N SER A 157 19.42 -19.23 3.30
CA SER A 157 20.78 -18.70 3.40
C SER A 157 21.03 -17.51 2.45
N PHE A 158 20.28 -17.42 1.36
CA PHE A 158 20.41 -16.32 0.39
C PHE A 158 19.61 -15.07 0.78
N ILE A 159 18.62 -15.20 1.66
CA ILE A 159 17.74 -14.10 2.09
C ILE A 159 17.95 -13.70 3.55
N ALA A 160 18.65 -14.52 4.35
CA ALA A 160 18.95 -14.19 5.73
C ALA A 160 19.86 -12.95 5.83
N PRO A 161 19.60 -12.05 6.79
CA PRO A 161 20.55 -10.99 7.13
C PRO A 161 21.81 -11.58 7.77
N ASN A 162 22.89 -10.81 7.86
CA ASN A 162 24.13 -11.28 8.48
C ASN A 162 24.01 -11.41 9.99
N ARG A 163 23.21 -10.54 10.63
CA ARG A 163 22.88 -10.63 12.06
C ARG A 163 21.50 -10.06 12.37
N ILE A 164 20.83 -10.67 13.36
CA ILE A 164 19.65 -10.10 14.02
C ILE A 164 19.93 -10.09 15.52
N LYS A 165 19.70 -8.95 16.17
CA LYS A 165 19.72 -8.83 17.63
C LYS A 165 18.38 -8.29 18.10
N ILE A 166 17.67 -9.09 18.90
CA ILE A 166 16.37 -8.73 19.47
C ILE A 166 16.57 -8.01 20.81
N PHE A 167 15.87 -6.90 20.99
CA PHE A 167 15.75 -6.18 22.25
C PHE A 167 14.28 -6.20 22.71
N GLU A 168 14.00 -5.62 23.87
CA GLU A 168 12.65 -5.63 24.44
C GLU A 168 11.60 -4.97 23.54
N ASN A 169 11.91 -3.83 22.92
CA ASN A 169 10.94 -3.02 22.18
C ASN A 169 11.37 -2.63 20.75
N TYR A 170 12.52 -3.14 20.29
CA TYR A 170 13.01 -3.01 18.93
C TYR A 170 13.96 -4.18 18.62
N MET A 171 14.47 -4.23 17.41
CA MET A 171 15.52 -5.14 16.99
C MET A 171 16.56 -4.42 16.14
N GLN A 172 17.72 -5.03 15.99
CA GLN A 172 18.75 -4.58 15.06
C GLN A 172 18.93 -5.66 14.00
N ILE A 173 18.77 -5.27 12.73
CA ILE A 173 18.97 -6.15 11.57
C ILE A 173 20.17 -5.57 10.82
N ASP A 174 21.27 -6.34 10.79
CA ASP A 174 22.56 -5.85 10.31
C ASP A 174 22.98 -4.54 11.00
N GLU A 175 23.04 -3.43 10.28
CA GLU A 175 23.42 -2.11 10.80
C GLU A 175 22.20 -1.26 11.17
N GLU A 176 21.02 -1.58 10.63
CA GLU A 176 19.79 -0.82 10.83
C GLU A 176 19.05 -1.22 12.12
N PHE A 177 18.32 -0.26 12.67
CA PHE A 177 17.37 -0.49 13.74
C PHE A 177 15.98 -0.68 13.15
N ALA A 178 15.23 -1.64 13.69
CA ALA A 178 13.92 -2.00 13.20
C ALA A 178 12.95 -2.20 14.35
N LYS A 179 11.67 -1.97 14.08
CA LYS A 179 10.62 -2.12 15.10
C LYS A 179 9.33 -2.60 14.48
N VAL A 180 8.65 -3.48 15.20
CA VAL A 180 7.27 -3.89 14.94
C VAL A 180 6.37 -3.28 15.99
N MET A 181 5.28 -2.68 15.53
CA MET A 181 4.17 -2.22 16.36
C MET A 181 2.87 -2.82 15.85
N TYR A 182 1.87 -2.97 16.72
CA TYR A 182 0.54 -3.49 16.37
C TYR A 182 -0.56 -2.62 16.94
N ILE A 183 -1.76 -2.66 16.36
CA ILE A 183 -2.93 -2.02 16.97
C ILE A 183 -3.42 -2.93 18.10
N ARG A 184 -3.51 -2.41 19.33
CA ARG A 184 -3.95 -3.21 20.47
C ARG A 184 -5.46 -3.50 20.40
N PRO A 185 -5.91 -4.72 20.79
CA PRO A 185 -7.33 -5.08 20.82
C PRO A 185 -8.24 -4.08 21.53
N ASP A 186 -7.79 -3.48 22.63
CA ASP A 186 -8.54 -2.48 23.42
C ASP A 186 -8.60 -1.08 22.77
N GLN A 187 -7.78 -0.83 21.75
CA GLN A 187 -7.64 0.45 21.05
C GLN A 187 -8.19 0.43 19.61
N TYR A 188 -8.84 -0.66 19.20
CA TYR A 188 -9.58 -0.66 17.93
C TYR A 188 -10.96 -0.01 18.13
N PRO A 189 -11.32 1.02 17.35
CA PRO A 189 -12.68 1.51 17.29
C PRO A 189 -13.63 0.41 16.78
N THR A 190 -14.92 0.50 17.12
CA THR A 190 -15.96 -0.44 16.62
C THR A 190 -15.99 -0.45 15.08
N PHE A 191 -15.77 0.71 14.47
CA PHE A 191 -15.61 0.86 13.02
C PHE A 191 -14.24 1.41 12.70
N MET A 192 -13.49 0.69 11.89
CA MET A 192 -12.17 1.13 11.42
C MET A 192 -12.32 2.12 10.27
N SER A 193 -11.50 3.17 10.29
CA SER A 193 -11.42 4.10 9.17
C SER A 193 -10.80 3.42 7.94
N ASP A 194 -11.34 3.73 6.77
CA ASP A 194 -10.80 3.36 5.45
C ASP A 194 -9.50 4.08 5.08
N ARG A 195 -8.97 4.92 5.98
CA ARG A 195 -7.79 5.78 5.72
C ARG A 195 -6.52 5.27 6.37
N LEU A 196 -6.55 4.18 7.13
CA LEU A 196 -5.39 3.74 7.93
C LEU A 196 -4.14 3.51 7.06
N ILE A 197 -4.25 2.62 6.07
CA ILE A 197 -3.14 2.29 5.16
C ILE A 197 -2.65 3.55 4.47
N ARG A 198 -3.54 4.37 3.92
CA ARG A 198 -3.19 5.65 3.28
C ARG A 198 -2.41 6.57 4.20
N SER A 199 -2.86 6.72 5.44
CA SER A 199 -2.27 7.64 6.40
C SER A 199 -0.87 7.21 6.83
N LEU A 200 -0.57 5.91 6.72
CA LEU A 200 0.75 5.33 6.95
C LEU A 200 1.66 5.45 5.71
N THR A 201 1.17 5.08 4.52
CA THR A 201 1.98 5.09 3.29
C THR A 201 2.38 6.50 2.86
N THR A 202 1.62 7.55 3.23
CA THR A 202 1.95 8.95 2.91
C THR A 202 2.96 9.59 3.86
N LEU A 203 3.52 8.87 4.84
CA LEU A 203 4.45 9.44 5.83
C LEU A 203 5.87 9.66 5.32
N GLY A 204 6.20 9.17 4.12
CA GLY A 204 7.56 9.20 3.59
C GLY A 204 8.52 8.33 4.40
N ILE A 205 8.05 7.20 4.92
CA ILE A 205 8.81 6.23 5.71
C ILE A 205 8.71 4.86 5.02
N GLU A 206 9.85 4.17 4.89
CA GLU A 206 9.87 2.79 4.41
C GLU A 206 9.30 1.88 5.49
N MET A 207 8.23 1.18 5.16
CA MET A 207 7.53 0.32 6.11
C MET A 207 6.76 -0.80 5.42
N ALA A 208 6.49 -1.85 6.17
CA ALA A 208 5.58 -2.91 5.79
C ALA A 208 4.38 -2.89 6.75
N ILE A 209 3.18 -2.89 6.20
CA ILE A 209 1.91 -2.96 6.93
C ILE A 209 1.32 -4.33 6.65
N THR A 210 0.98 -5.09 7.69
CA THR A 210 0.28 -6.36 7.54
C THR A 210 -1.13 -6.24 8.13
N VAL A 211 -2.11 -6.75 7.40
CA VAL A 211 -3.48 -6.99 7.87
C VAL A 211 -3.72 -8.48 7.73
N GLN A 212 -3.97 -9.17 8.83
CA GLN A 212 -4.21 -10.61 8.85
C GLN A 212 -5.58 -10.91 9.42
N GLY A 213 -6.19 -11.98 8.91
CA GLY A 213 -7.44 -12.53 9.42
C GLY A 213 -7.48 -14.04 9.26
N SER A 214 -8.09 -14.70 10.24
CA SER A 214 -8.47 -16.12 10.16
C SER A 214 -9.95 -16.23 10.54
N PRO A 215 -10.85 -16.65 9.65
CA PRO A 215 -12.27 -16.74 9.97
C PRO A 215 -12.51 -17.82 11.01
N TYR A 216 -13.43 -17.55 11.93
CA TYR A 216 -14.01 -18.55 12.81
C TYR A 216 -15.00 -19.41 12.03
N GLU A 217 -15.21 -20.64 12.50
CA GLU A 217 -16.38 -21.42 12.10
C GLU A 217 -17.66 -20.68 12.52
N ASP A 218 -18.67 -20.58 11.64
CA ASP A 218 -19.91 -19.82 11.91
C ASP A 218 -20.59 -20.28 13.21
N THR A 219 -20.56 -21.60 13.45
CA THR A 219 -21.11 -22.19 14.67
C THR A 219 -20.33 -21.78 15.93
N GLU A 220 -19.00 -21.66 15.85
CA GLU A 220 -18.16 -21.22 16.94
C GLU A 220 -18.38 -19.73 17.24
N ALA A 221 -18.45 -18.90 16.19
CA ALA A 221 -18.72 -17.47 16.32
C ALA A 221 -20.05 -17.20 17.03
N LEU A 222 -21.13 -17.86 16.60
CA LEU A 222 -22.45 -17.74 17.24
C LEU A 222 -22.46 -18.28 18.67
N GLN A 223 -21.74 -19.37 18.96
CA GLN A 223 -21.60 -19.89 20.31
C GLN A 223 -20.89 -18.89 21.24
N ARG A 224 -19.82 -18.25 20.77
CA ARG A 224 -19.10 -17.20 21.53
C ARG A 224 -20.02 -16.02 21.85
N ILE A 225 -20.78 -15.53 20.87
CA ILE A 225 -21.77 -14.46 21.08
C ILE A 225 -22.80 -14.87 22.12
N ASN A 226 -23.38 -16.07 21.99
CA ASN A 226 -24.38 -16.59 22.93
C ASN A 226 -23.85 -16.72 24.36
N ASN A 227 -22.61 -17.21 24.51
CA ASN A 227 -21.95 -17.34 25.81
C ASN A 227 -21.72 -15.97 26.46
N THR A 228 -21.27 -14.97 25.69
CA THR A 228 -21.11 -13.59 26.17
C THR A 228 -22.44 -12.96 26.55
N SER A 229 -23.49 -13.09 25.72
CA SER A 229 -24.85 -12.62 26.06
C SER A 229 -25.37 -13.25 27.35
N ALA A 230 -25.15 -14.55 27.54
CA ALA A 230 -25.57 -15.26 28.76
C ALA A 230 -24.82 -14.76 30.00
N ALA A 231 -23.50 -14.49 29.88
CA ALA A 231 -22.70 -13.92 30.96
C ALA A 231 -23.19 -12.51 31.35
N VAL A 232 -23.43 -11.65 30.36
CA VAL A 232 -23.99 -10.30 30.56
C VAL A 232 -25.35 -10.35 31.27
N ARG A 233 -26.26 -11.22 30.80
CA ARG A 233 -27.58 -11.41 31.45
C ARG A 233 -27.44 -11.88 32.90
N LYS A 234 -26.53 -12.82 33.16
CA LYS A 234 -26.25 -13.32 34.52
C LYS A 234 -25.76 -12.21 35.43
N ASP A 235 -24.89 -11.33 34.95
CA ASP A 235 -24.36 -10.22 35.75
C ASP A 235 -25.39 -9.12 35.98
N LYS A 236 -26.22 -8.80 34.98
CA LYS A 236 -27.40 -7.92 35.19
C LYS A 236 -28.35 -8.47 36.24
N LEU A 237 -28.66 -9.76 36.21
CA LEU A 237 -29.53 -10.41 37.21
C LEU A 237 -28.92 -10.35 38.62
N LYS A 238 -27.60 -10.51 38.76
CA LYS A 238 -26.92 -10.32 40.06
C LYS A 238 -27.02 -8.87 40.53
N SER A 239 -26.74 -7.90 39.66
CA SER A 239 -26.86 -6.48 40.00
C SER A 239 -28.28 -6.09 40.40
N GLN A 240 -29.30 -6.58 39.68
CA GLN A 240 -30.70 -6.36 40.02
C GLN A 240 -31.09 -6.98 41.36
N ARG A 241 -30.62 -8.19 41.67
CA ARG A 241 -30.85 -8.83 42.99
C ARG A 241 -30.20 -8.04 44.13
N LEU A 242 -28.96 -7.58 43.92
CA LEU A 242 -28.26 -6.74 44.89
C LEU A 242 -28.99 -5.40 45.11
N ALA A 243 -29.47 -4.78 44.03
CA ALA A 243 -30.25 -3.55 44.07
C ALA A 243 -31.56 -3.70 44.83
N ALA A 244 -32.32 -4.77 44.54
CA ALA A 244 -33.55 -5.10 45.25
C ALA A 244 -33.32 -5.31 46.75
N ASN A 245 -32.21 -5.97 47.13
CA ASN A 245 -31.84 -6.15 48.54
C ASN A 245 -31.41 -4.86 49.24
N GLN A 246 -30.90 -3.87 48.50
CA GLN A 246 -30.42 -2.58 49.03
C GLN A 246 -31.46 -1.45 48.91
N GLY A 247 -32.63 -1.71 48.30
CA GLY A 247 -33.66 -0.69 48.07
C GLY A 247 -33.26 0.39 47.07
N VAL A 248 -32.31 0.09 46.18
CA VAL A 248 -31.79 1.01 45.14
C VAL A 248 -32.31 0.56 43.77
N ASP A 249 -32.42 1.48 42.82
CA ASP A 249 -32.79 1.15 41.44
C ASP A 249 -31.76 0.19 40.80
N GLY A 250 -32.25 -0.89 40.17
CA GLY A 250 -31.43 -1.91 39.51
C GLY A 250 -30.59 -1.37 38.35
N GLN A 251 -31.02 -0.27 37.72
CA GLN A 251 -30.24 0.40 36.68
C GLN A 251 -29.01 1.13 37.24
N LEU A 252 -29.05 1.62 38.48
CA LEU A 252 -27.93 2.35 39.10
C LEU A 252 -26.75 1.44 39.47
N LEU A 253 -27.01 0.15 39.69
CA LEU A 253 -26.00 -0.85 40.06
C LEU A 253 -25.52 -1.73 38.90
N THR A 254 -26.13 -1.59 37.73
CA THR A 254 -25.64 -2.25 36.52
C THR A 254 -24.46 -1.45 35.99
N SER A 255 -23.29 -2.07 35.89
CA SER A 255 -22.09 -1.35 35.49
C SER A 255 -22.20 -0.85 34.04
N LEU A 256 -21.67 0.35 33.76
CA LEU A 256 -21.60 0.92 32.41
C LEU A 256 -20.92 -0.04 31.43
N SER A 257 -19.92 -0.80 31.89
CA SER A 257 -19.24 -1.82 31.08
C SER A 257 -20.14 -3.00 30.75
N THR A 258 -21.01 -3.46 31.65
CA THR A 258 -22.00 -4.53 31.36
C THR A 258 -22.98 -4.10 30.27
N ASN A 259 -23.48 -2.85 30.32
CA ASN A 259 -24.38 -2.34 29.29
C ASN A 259 -23.66 -2.15 27.94
N ALA A 260 -22.43 -1.62 27.95
CA ALA A 260 -21.63 -1.50 26.73
C ALA A 260 -21.31 -2.87 26.10
N THR A 261 -21.02 -3.87 26.93
CA THR A 261 -20.78 -5.25 26.46
C THR A 261 -22.03 -5.87 25.86
N GLU A 262 -23.20 -5.63 26.45
CA GLU A 262 -24.47 -6.07 25.87
C GLU A 262 -24.71 -5.47 24.49
N GLN A 263 -24.61 -4.14 24.38
CA GLN A 263 -24.79 -3.43 23.11
C GLN A 263 -23.81 -3.90 22.05
N ALA A 264 -22.53 -4.06 22.39
CA ALA A 264 -21.55 -4.61 21.48
C ALA A 264 -21.90 -6.04 21.05
N THR A 265 -22.31 -6.90 21.99
CA THR A 265 -22.66 -8.30 21.68
C THR A 265 -23.88 -8.39 20.76
N ASP A 266 -24.89 -7.53 20.96
CA ASP A 266 -26.08 -7.48 20.12
C ASP A 266 -25.74 -6.96 18.71
N GLN A 267 -24.87 -5.94 18.60
CA GLN A 267 -24.34 -5.47 17.31
C GLN A 267 -23.56 -6.56 16.57
N TRP A 268 -22.67 -7.26 17.27
CA TRP A 268 -21.93 -8.39 16.69
C TRP A 268 -22.85 -9.50 16.20
N ARG A 269 -23.96 -9.73 16.89
CA ARG A 269 -24.98 -10.68 16.47
C ARG A 269 -25.64 -10.23 15.17
N GLU A 270 -26.10 -8.99 15.11
CA GLU A 270 -26.71 -8.38 13.93
C GLU A 270 -25.75 -8.40 12.72
N GLU A 271 -24.49 -8.03 12.90
CA GLU A 271 -23.50 -8.05 11.81
C GLU A 271 -23.28 -9.46 11.24
N ILE A 272 -23.24 -10.50 12.08
CA ILE A 272 -23.03 -11.88 11.63
C ILE A 272 -24.31 -12.50 11.06
N THR A 273 -25.47 -12.29 11.70
CA THR A 273 -26.71 -12.96 11.28
C THR A 273 -27.48 -12.21 10.22
N ASP A 274 -27.60 -10.89 10.37
CA ASP A 274 -28.52 -10.07 9.58
C ASP A 274 -27.77 -9.45 8.38
N ASN A 275 -26.47 -9.17 8.53
CA ASN A 275 -25.62 -8.61 7.47
C ASN A 275 -24.68 -9.64 6.81
N ASP A 276 -24.84 -10.93 7.09
CA ASP A 276 -24.07 -12.03 6.49
C ASP A 276 -22.53 -11.85 6.56
N GLN A 277 -22.03 -11.26 7.66
CA GLN A 277 -20.60 -11.09 7.87
C GLN A 277 -19.99 -12.28 8.59
N LYS A 278 -18.75 -12.63 8.20
CA LYS A 278 -17.92 -13.57 8.95
C LYS A 278 -17.23 -12.88 10.12
N ALA A 279 -16.99 -13.63 11.18
CA ALA A 279 -16.12 -13.23 12.27
C ALA A 279 -14.70 -13.77 12.05
N PHE A 280 -13.71 -12.94 12.27
CA PHE A 280 -12.29 -13.25 12.10
C PHE A 280 -11.52 -13.02 13.39
N SER A 281 -10.52 -13.85 13.63
CA SER A 281 -9.41 -13.52 14.51
C SER A 281 -8.37 -12.75 13.69
N GLY A 282 -8.27 -11.44 13.89
CA GLY A 282 -7.46 -10.55 13.06
C GLY A 282 -6.39 -9.76 13.81
N LEU A 283 -5.43 -9.23 13.05
CA LEU A 283 -4.32 -8.42 13.54
C LEU A 283 -3.86 -7.43 12.46
N ILE A 284 -3.58 -6.19 12.89
CA ILE A 284 -2.89 -5.19 12.06
C ILE A 284 -1.57 -4.81 12.73
N ALA A 285 -0.46 -4.93 12.00
CA ALA A 285 0.86 -4.57 12.47
C ALA A 285 1.67 -3.80 11.42
N VAL A 286 2.64 -3.02 11.89
CA VAL A 286 3.56 -2.25 11.06
C VAL A 286 5.00 -2.58 11.44
N PHE A 287 5.85 -2.69 10.44
CA PHE A 287 7.29 -2.87 10.55
C PHE A 287 7.99 -1.74 9.82
N PHE A 288 8.98 -1.12 10.45
CA PHE A 288 9.75 -0.04 9.85
C PHE A 288 11.20 -0.10 10.34
N LYS A 289 12.10 0.49 9.55
CA LYS A 289 13.54 0.51 9.80
C LYS A 289 14.09 1.93 9.77
N ALA A 290 15.24 2.12 10.40
CA ALA A 290 15.95 3.39 10.47
C ALA A 290 17.46 3.17 10.64
N ASP A 291 18.26 4.14 10.21
CA ASP A 291 19.73 4.10 10.30
C ASP A 291 20.24 4.34 11.72
N SER A 292 19.41 4.98 12.57
CA SER A 292 19.72 5.26 13.97
C SER A 292 18.52 5.07 14.89
N LYS A 293 18.78 4.90 16.20
CA LYS A 293 17.71 4.78 17.21
C LYS A 293 16.89 6.06 17.33
N GLU A 294 17.52 7.21 17.18
CA GLU A 294 16.87 8.52 17.22
C GLU A 294 15.91 8.66 16.04
N GLN A 295 16.32 8.25 14.85
CA GLN A 295 15.45 8.24 13.66
C GLN A 295 14.33 7.21 13.81
N LEU A 296 14.59 6.03 14.38
CA LEU A 296 13.56 5.04 14.69
C LEU A 296 12.47 5.62 15.60
N ALA A 297 12.86 6.33 16.66
CA ALA A 297 11.93 6.99 17.58
C ALA A 297 11.15 8.13 16.90
N GLN A 298 11.78 8.87 15.98
CA GLN A 298 11.08 9.87 15.17
C GLN A 298 10.04 9.23 14.25
N PHE A 299 10.35 8.10 13.60
CA PHE A 299 9.41 7.36 12.77
C PHE A 299 8.23 6.82 13.58
N GLU A 300 8.50 6.25 14.75
CA GLU A 300 7.47 5.84 15.70
C GLU A 300 6.52 6.99 16.05
N HIS A 301 7.05 8.16 16.43
CA HIS A 301 6.22 9.33 16.76
C HIS A 301 5.37 9.80 15.56
N LYS A 302 5.93 9.80 14.35
CA LYS A 302 5.18 10.13 13.12
C LYS A 302 4.05 9.14 12.84
N ILE A 303 4.31 7.84 12.98
CA ILE A 303 3.30 6.78 12.82
C ILE A 303 2.18 7.00 13.83
N GLN A 304 2.50 7.16 15.12
CA GLN A 304 1.53 7.39 16.19
C GLN A 304 0.69 8.65 15.93
N ALA A 305 1.31 9.76 15.57
CA ALA A 305 0.61 11.01 15.28
C ALA A 305 -0.34 10.90 14.08
N SER A 306 -0.01 10.09 13.08
CA SER A 306 -0.86 9.86 11.91
C SER A 306 -2.13 9.11 12.27
N VAL A 307 -2.00 8.05 13.06
CA VAL A 307 -3.11 7.13 13.37
C VAL A 307 -4.03 7.61 14.49
N ARG A 308 -3.53 8.47 15.40
CA ARG A 308 -4.36 9.08 16.46
C ARG A 308 -5.54 9.87 15.90
N LYS A 309 -5.38 10.45 14.71
CA LYS A 309 -6.46 11.16 13.99
C LYS A 309 -7.61 10.23 13.57
N LEU A 310 -7.34 8.92 13.52
CA LEU A 310 -8.28 7.85 13.20
C LEU A 310 -8.75 7.11 14.45
N GLN A 311 -8.58 7.70 15.64
CA GLN A 311 -8.94 7.10 16.94
C GLN A 311 -8.32 5.70 17.14
N THR A 312 -7.12 5.51 16.59
CA THR A 312 -6.38 4.25 16.63
C THR A 312 -5.01 4.51 17.24
N GLU A 313 -4.49 3.55 18.00
CA GLU A 313 -3.16 3.62 18.59
C GLU A 313 -2.37 2.35 18.29
N PHE A 314 -1.13 2.52 17.81
CA PHE A 314 -0.18 1.42 17.70
C PHE A 314 0.54 1.21 19.05
N SER A 315 1.01 0.01 19.33
CA SER A 315 1.78 -0.29 20.54
C SER A 315 2.89 -1.27 20.25
N ASP A 316 3.89 -1.25 21.11
CA ASP A 316 5.04 -2.13 21.00
C ASP A 316 4.65 -3.58 21.29
N VAL A 317 5.19 -4.49 20.50
CA VAL A 317 5.18 -5.92 20.83
C VAL A 317 6.36 -6.22 21.77
N TYR A 318 6.26 -5.76 23.02
CA TYR A 318 7.32 -5.92 24.02
C TYR A 318 7.70 -7.39 24.20
N THR A 319 8.99 -7.70 24.12
CA THR A 319 9.59 -9.05 24.19
C THR A 319 9.24 -9.96 23.00
N TYR A 320 8.39 -9.52 22.06
CA TYR A 320 7.90 -10.33 20.94
C TYR A 320 8.20 -9.70 19.57
N GLN A 321 9.31 -8.97 19.46
CA GLN A 321 9.74 -8.35 18.20
C GLN A 321 10.09 -9.40 17.12
N GLU A 322 10.58 -10.57 17.52
CA GLU A 322 10.87 -11.67 16.60
C GLU A 322 9.58 -12.26 16.00
N GLU A 323 8.60 -12.56 16.84
CA GLU A 323 7.27 -13.02 16.41
C GLU A 323 6.54 -11.94 15.62
N GLY A 324 6.73 -10.67 15.99
CA GLY A 324 6.29 -9.53 15.22
C GLY A 324 6.86 -9.51 13.81
N LEU A 325 8.17 -9.70 13.67
CA LEU A 325 8.82 -9.77 12.36
C LEU A 325 8.29 -10.95 11.54
N ASN A 326 8.21 -12.14 12.14
CA ASN A 326 7.72 -13.34 11.47
C ASN A 326 6.25 -13.20 11.02
N THR A 327 5.45 -12.42 11.76
CA THR A 327 4.07 -12.08 11.37
C THR A 327 4.03 -11.13 10.18
N ILE A 328 4.98 -10.21 10.06
CA ILE A 328 5.07 -9.28 8.91
C ILE A 328 5.50 -10.01 7.65
N LEU A 329 6.42 -10.98 7.77
CA LEU A 329 6.90 -11.75 6.63
C LEU A 329 5.75 -12.55 5.99
N PRO A 330 5.71 -12.69 4.65
CA PRO A 330 4.67 -13.44 3.95
C PRO A 330 4.94 -14.94 4.11
N ILE A 331 4.81 -15.47 5.32
CA ILE A 331 5.03 -16.89 5.67
C ILE A 331 3.72 -17.68 5.56
N GLY A 332 2.58 -17.01 5.76
CA GLY A 332 1.26 -17.65 5.81
C GLY A 332 0.89 -18.17 7.20
N VAL A 333 1.52 -17.64 8.25
CA VAL A 333 1.25 -17.96 9.66
C VAL A 333 1.32 -16.68 10.48
N THR A 334 0.36 -16.47 11.37
CA THR A 334 0.40 -15.38 12.36
C THR A 334 1.21 -15.81 13.58
N PHE A 335 2.43 -15.31 13.74
CA PHE A 335 3.30 -15.66 14.88
C PHE A 335 2.94 -14.87 16.14
N LEU A 336 2.35 -13.68 16.01
CA LEU A 336 1.74 -12.92 17.10
C LEU A 336 0.37 -13.52 17.47
N ASP A 337 0.34 -14.80 17.85
CA ASP A 337 -0.85 -15.50 18.35
C ASP A 337 -0.62 -16.05 19.77
N ILE A 338 0.10 -15.29 20.58
CA ILE A 338 0.52 -15.74 21.90
C ILE A 338 -0.62 -15.51 22.87
N ARG A 339 -1.34 -16.61 23.20
CA ARG A 339 -2.48 -16.62 24.12
C ARG A 339 -3.59 -15.62 23.73
N GLN A 340 -3.82 -15.44 22.43
CA GLN A 340 -4.78 -14.46 21.87
C GLN A 340 -4.57 -13.00 22.33
N ARG A 341 -3.38 -12.65 22.86
CA ARG A 341 -3.11 -11.30 23.37
C ARG A 341 -3.07 -10.23 22.29
N PHE A 342 -2.69 -10.62 21.07
CA PHE A 342 -2.42 -9.69 19.98
C PHE A 342 -3.54 -9.67 18.94
N LYS A 343 -4.28 -10.77 18.80
CA LYS A 343 -5.41 -10.88 17.90
C LYS A 343 -6.67 -10.27 18.51
N ARG A 344 -7.58 -9.80 17.66
CA ARG A 344 -8.90 -9.29 18.03
C ARG A 344 -9.96 -9.94 17.16
N ASP A 345 -11.15 -10.11 17.71
CA ASP A 345 -12.34 -10.39 16.92
C ASP A 345 -12.66 -9.20 16.00
N MET A 346 -12.69 -9.44 14.69
CA MET A 346 -12.99 -8.49 13.63
C MET A 346 -14.11 -9.04 12.75
N THR A 347 -14.99 -8.18 12.23
CA THR A 347 -15.94 -8.60 11.19
C THR A 347 -15.32 -8.48 9.80
N THR A 348 -15.95 -9.07 8.78
CA THR A 348 -15.60 -8.84 7.37
C THR A 348 -15.44 -7.35 7.08
N ALA A 349 -16.37 -6.50 7.52
CA ALA A 349 -16.31 -5.07 7.30
C ALA A 349 -15.06 -4.41 7.93
N ASN A 350 -14.65 -4.85 9.13
CA ASN A 350 -13.45 -4.30 9.76
C ASN A 350 -12.17 -4.59 8.95
N LEU A 351 -12.08 -5.76 8.30
CA LEU A 351 -10.94 -6.11 7.44
C LEU A 351 -11.06 -5.43 6.05
N ALA A 352 -12.26 -5.40 5.47
CA ALA A 352 -12.53 -4.80 4.16
C ALA A 352 -12.33 -3.28 4.12
N THR A 353 -12.47 -2.59 5.25
CA THR A 353 -12.11 -1.15 5.32
C THR A 353 -10.60 -0.91 5.17
N GLN A 354 -9.74 -1.92 5.31
CA GLN A 354 -8.29 -1.77 5.17
C GLN A 354 -7.86 -1.82 3.71
N ILE A 355 -8.32 -0.84 2.93
CA ILE A 355 -8.20 -0.80 1.47
C ILE A 355 -6.74 -0.50 1.06
N PRO A 356 -6.11 -1.40 0.28
CA PRO A 356 -4.71 -1.23 -0.12
C PRO A 356 -4.53 -0.35 -1.39
N PHE A 357 -5.62 0.00 -2.08
CA PHE A 357 -5.61 0.71 -3.37
C PHE A 357 -5.77 2.22 -3.24
N THR A 358 -4.85 2.86 -2.50
CA THR A 358 -5.02 4.26 -2.08
C THR A 358 -4.89 5.26 -3.23
N ASN A 359 -3.76 5.27 -3.94
CA ASN A 359 -3.49 6.13 -5.10
C ASN A 359 -2.86 5.31 -6.24
N VAL A 360 -2.99 5.80 -7.47
CA VAL A 360 -2.25 5.31 -8.64
C VAL A 360 -1.19 6.35 -8.98
N ASP A 361 0.05 5.89 -9.12
CA ASP A 361 1.16 6.71 -9.60
C ASP A 361 1.60 6.24 -10.98
N LEU A 362 1.94 7.20 -11.82
CA LEU A 362 2.27 6.97 -13.21
C LEU A 362 3.78 7.19 -13.40
N HIS A 363 4.49 6.07 -13.52
CA HIS A 363 5.92 6.03 -13.69
C HIS A 363 6.29 5.18 -14.89
N SER A 364 6.81 5.83 -15.93
CA SER A 364 7.38 5.14 -17.08
C SER A 364 8.76 4.57 -16.73
N LYS A 365 8.99 3.33 -17.15
CA LYS A 365 10.32 2.69 -17.16
C LYS A 365 11.03 2.90 -18.49
N SER A 366 10.56 3.81 -19.34
CA SER A 366 11.19 4.11 -20.62
C SER A 366 12.39 5.02 -20.43
N PRO A 367 13.52 4.78 -21.12
CA PRO A 367 14.61 5.75 -21.17
C PRO A 367 14.17 7.05 -21.87
N ASN A 368 13.09 7.02 -22.66
CA ASN A 368 12.52 8.19 -23.33
C ASN A 368 11.38 8.85 -22.52
N ALA A 369 11.21 8.46 -21.25
CA ALA A 369 10.17 9.04 -20.41
C ALA A 369 10.41 10.52 -20.18
N LEU A 370 9.34 11.32 -20.29
CA LEU A 370 9.35 12.74 -19.96
C LEU A 370 8.71 12.98 -18.60
N TYR A 371 9.10 14.07 -17.95
CA TYR A 371 8.51 14.52 -16.69
C TYR A 371 7.27 15.38 -16.94
N TYR A 372 6.14 15.00 -16.34
CA TYR A 372 4.84 15.67 -16.50
C TYR A 372 4.36 16.41 -15.24
N GLY A 373 5.13 16.37 -14.16
CA GLY A 373 4.76 17.01 -12.90
C GLY A 373 4.81 16.06 -11.73
N GLN A 374 3.99 16.35 -10.72
CA GLN A 374 3.91 15.59 -9.49
C GLN A 374 2.45 15.31 -9.17
N ASN A 375 2.15 14.08 -8.78
CA ASN A 375 0.85 13.70 -8.28
C ASN A 375 0.56 14.49 -7.00
N GLN A 376 -0.56 15.22 -6.98
CA GLN A 376 -0.90 16.09 -5.85
C GLN A 376 -1.21 15.31 -4.56
N LEU A 377 -1.63 14.04 -4.67
CA LEU A 377 -2.03 13.19 -3.56
C LEU A 377 -0.84 12.43 -2.97
N SER A 378 -0.14 11.65 -3.79
CA SER A 378 1.02 10.85 -3.35
C SER A 378 2.28 11.68 -3.21
N LYS A 379 2.36 12.83 -3.90
CA LYS A 379 3.59 13.61 -4.09
C LYS A 379 4.68 12.83 -4.84
N ASN A 380 4.32 11.74 -5.52
CA ASN A 380 5.20 11.07 -6.46
C ASN A 380 5.29 11.84 -7.78
N ILE A 381 6.43 11.77 -8.44
CA ILE A 381 6.62 12.31 -9.80
C ILE A 381 5.71 11.60 -10.81
N ILE A 382 5.33 12.29 -11.88
CA ILE A 382 4.60 11.71 -13.00
C ILE A 382 5.55 11.66 -14.19
N THR A 383 5.83 10.46 -14.69
CA THR A 383 6.67 10.26 -15.86
C THR A 383 5.99 9.36 -16.88
N LEU A 384 6.11 9.74 -18.15
CA LEU A 384 5.40 9.06 -19.23
C LEU A 384 6.22 9.07 -20.52
N ASP A 385 6.29 7.93 -21.20
CA ASP A 385 6.61 7.85 -22.61
C ASP A 385 5.30 7.56 -23.36
N ARG A 386 4.69 8.61 -23.92
CA ARG A 386 3.37 8.52 -24.56
C ARG A 386 3.34 7.51 -25.71
N LYS A 387 4.45 7.26 -26.39
CA LYS A 387 4.51 6.35 -27.54
C LYS A 387 4.56 4.89 -27.12
N ARG A 388 5.12 4.62 -25.94
CA ARG A 388 5.30 3.27 -25.41
C ARG A 388 4.20 2.88 -24.41
N ASP A 389 3.87 3.79 -23.50
CA ASP A 389 3.09 3.47 -22.30
C ASP A 389 1.57 3.63 -22.51
N LEU A 390 1.17 4.32 -23.59
CA LEU A 390 -0.23 4.52 -23.94
C LEU A 390 -0.60 3.72 -25.20
N ASN A 391 -1.85 3.28 -25.27
CA ASN A 391 -2.41 2.69 -26.50
C ASN A 391 -2.37 3.66 -27.68
N THR A 392 -2.50 4.96 -27.40
CA THR A 392 -2.39 6.06 -28.38
C THR A 392 -1.55 7.18 -27.78
N GLY A 393 -0.47 7.57 -28.46
CA GLY A 393 0.43 8.63 -27.98
C GLY A 393 -0.09 10.06 -28.12
N SER A 394 -1.36 10.24 -28.52
CA SER A 394 -2.00 11.55 -28.63
C SER A 394 -2.21 12.17 -27.24
N GLY A 395 -2.05 13.49 -27.15
CA GLY A 395 -2.30 14.25 -25.91
C GLY A 395 -3.14 15.49 -26.21
N MET A 396 -3.94 15.92 -25.23
CA MET A 396 -4.78 17.11 -25.33
C MET A 396 -4.50 18.01 -24.12
N VAL A 397 -4.13 19.27 -24.37
CA VAL A 397 -3.90 20.27 -23.32
C VAL A 397 -4.97 21.35 -23.42
N LEU A 398 -5.80 21.46 -22.38
CA LEU A 398 -6.92 22.40 -22.30
C LEU A 398 -6.70 23.43 -21.19
N GLY A 399 -7.21 24.64 -21.39
CA GLY A 399 -7.09 25.74 -20.43
C GLY A 399 -7.54 27.07 -21.01
N SER A 400 -7.89 28.03 -20.16
CA SER A 400 -8.19 29.41 -20.57
C SER A 400 -6.93 30.17 -20.99
N SER A 401 -7.08 31.34 -21.62
CA SER A 401 -5.93 32.23 -21.84
C SER A 401 -5.30 32.62 -20.50
N GLY A 402 -3.97 32.66 -20.43
CA GLY A 402 -3.22 32.93 -19.19
C GLY A 402 -3.09 31.76 -18.19
N SER A 403 -3.71 30.60 -18.44
CA SER A 403 -3.62 29.43 -17.55
C SER A 403 -2.29 28.65 -17.61
N GLY A 404 -1.36 29.06 -18.50
CA GLY A 404 -0.07 28.39 -18.67
C GLY A 404 -0.07 27.24 -19.69
N LYS A 405 -1.07 27.15 -20.58
CA LYS A 405 -1.11 26.13 -21.67
C LYS A 405 0.17 26.09 -22.51
N GLY A 406 0.53 27.22 -23.12
CA GLY A 406 1.69 27.32 -24.01
C GLY A 406 2.99 26.99 -23.28
N MET A 407 3.15 27.51 -22.06
CA MET A 407 4.28 27.19 -21.19
C MET A 407 4.37 25.68 -20.90
N SER A 408 3.25 25.03 -20.60
CA SER A 408 3.21 23.59 -20.32
C SER A 408 3.59 22.77 -21.56
N VAL A 409 3.05 23.09 -22.74
CA VAL A 409 3.39 22.38 -23.98
C VAL A 409 4.86 22.60 -24.37
N LYS A 410 5.37 23.83 -24.29
CA LYS A 410 6.78 24.14 -24.59
C LYS A 410 7.72 23.41 -23.63
N GLY A 411 7.47 23.54 -22.33
CA GLY A 411 8.36 23.08 -21.26
C GLY A 411 8.22 21.61 -20.85
N MET A 412 7.10 20.94 -21.16
CA MET A 412 6.87 19.53 -20.82
C MET A 412 6.86 18.60 -22.04
N GLU A 413 6.60 19.13 -23.25
CA GLU A 413 6.53 18.31 -24.47
C GLU A 413 7.63 18.67 -25.46
N VAL A 414 7.64 19.90 -26.00
CA VAL A 414 8.47 20.25 -27.17
C VAL A 414 9.97 20.23 -26.83
N ILE A 415 10.38 21.03 -25.83
CA ILE A 415 11.78 21.16 -25.44
C ILE A 415 12.31 19.83 -24.86
N PRO A 416 11.62 19.20 -23.87
CA PRO A 416 11.99 17.87 -23.37
C PRO A 416 12.15 16.82 -24.46
N SER A 417 11.19 16.68 -25.38
CA SER A 417 11.27 15.65 -26.42
C SER A 417 12.50 15.83 -27.32
N ARG A 418 12.80 17.08 -27.74
CA ARG A 418 13.97 17.38 -28.58
C ARG A 418 15.29 17.15 -27.87
N LEU A 419 15.37 17.47 -26.57
CA LEU A 419 16.58 17.25 -25.77
C LEU A 419 16.80 15.78 -25.42
N LYS A 420 15.72 15.04 -25.18
CA LYS A 420 15.75 13.60 -24.82
C LYS A 420 16.03 12.72 -26.03
N ASN A 421 15.46 13.08 -27.19
CA ASN A 421 15.65 12.35 -28.43
C ASN A 421 15.99 13.31 -29.58
N PRO A 422 17.28 13.53 -29.87
CA PRO A 422 17.72 14.46 -30.92
C PRO A 422 17.21 14.10 -32.33
N ASN A 423 16.86 12.83 -32.57
CA ASN A 423 16.35 12.35 -33.86
C ASN A 423 14.83 12.56 -34.01
N GLU A 424 14.15 13.01 -32.96
CA GLU A 424 12.70 13.22 -32.99
C GLU A 424 12.34 14.48 -33.77
N ARG A 425 11.37 14.35 -34.69
CA ARG A 425 10.83 15.46 -35.47
C ARG A 425 9.62 16.04 -34.76
N VAL A 426 9.67 17.34 -34.47
CA VAL A 426 8.55 18.09 -33.91
C VAL A 426 8.02 19.02 -35.00
N LEU A 427 6.73 18.92 -35.28
CA LEU A 427 6.02 19.86 -36.15
C LEU A 427 5.02 20.64 -35.29
N VAL A 428 5.03 21.96 -35.42
CA VAL A 428 4.12 22.84 -34.69
C VAL A 428 3.37 23.68 -35.71
N VAL A 429 2.04 23.70 -35.59
CA VAL A 429 1.17 24.64 -36.31
C VAL A 429 0.79 25.71 -35.29
N ASP A 430 1.30 26.92 -35.51
CA ASP A 430 1.26 27.98 -34.51
C ASP A 430 0.76 29.30 -35.12
N PRO A 431 -0.54 29.60 -34.99
CA PRO A 431 -1.11 30.84 -35.50
C PRO A 431 -0.74 32.08 -34.67
N GLU A 432 -0.16 31.92 -33.48
CA GLU A 432 0.14 33.01 -32.54
C GLU A 432 1.64 33.38 -32.51
N ASP A 433 2.46 32.73 -33.33
CA ASP A 433 3.92 32.94 -33.43
C ASP A 433 4.64 32.84 -32.06
N GLU A 434 4.18 31.90 -31.25
CA GLU A 434 4.66 31.58 -29.92
C GLU A 434 5.87 30.62 -29.91
N TYR A 435 6.13 29.88 -30.99
CA TYR A 435 7.13 28.80 -31.06
C TYR A 435 8.34 29.11 -31.95
N SER A 436 8.33 30.18 -32.75
CA SER A 436 9.42 30.49 -33.69
C SER A 436 10.79 30.61 -33.01
N GLY A 437 10.87 31.28 -31.85
CA GLY A 437 12.12 31.37 -31.10
C GLY A 437 12.66 30.01 -30.61
N ILE A 438 11.76 29.08 -30.24
CA ILE A 438 12.16 27.70 -29.89
C ILE A 438 12.63 26.95 -31.15
N CYS A 439 11.91 27.13 -32.26
CA CYS A 439 12.27 26.51 -33.53
C CYS A 439 13.68 26.91 -33.96
N GLU A 440 13.99 28.21 -33.95
CA GLU A 440 15.30 28.75 -34.31
C GLU A 440 16.43 28.25 -33.39
N GLU A 441 16.20 28.20 -32.07
CA GLU A 441 17.20 27.71 -31.11
C GLU A 441 17.58 26.23 -31.35
N PHE A 442 16.60 25.41 -31.73
CA PHE A 442 16.78 24.01 -32.07
C PHE A 442 17.15 23.74 -33.54
N ASP A 443 17.63 24.77 -34.25
CA ASP A 443 18.02 24.74 -35.67
C ASP A 443 16.90 24.24 -36.60
N GLY A 444 15.65 24.51 -36.22
CA GLY A 444 14.45 24.17 -36.96
C GLY A 444 14.14 25.14 -38.09
N GLN A 445 13.17 24.77 -38.92
CA GLN A 445 12.70 25.58 -40.03
C GLN A 445 11.35 26.22 -39.68
N VAL A 446 11.30 27.55 -39.67
CA VAL A 446 10.04 28.30 -39.62
C VAL A 446 9.51 28.47 -41.03
N ILE A 447 8.24 28.12 -41.24
CA ILE A 447 7.55 28.25 -42.53
C ILE A 447 6.36 29.18 -42.31
N ASP A 448 6.45 30.40 -42.82
CA ASP A 448 5.34 31.35 -42.79
C ASP A 448 4.31 30.96 -43.86
N ILE A 449 3.07 30.74 -43.43
CA ILE A 449 1.90 30.44 -44.25
C ILE A 449 0.91 31.58 -44.07
N SER A 450 1.10 32.64 -44.85
CA SER A 450 0.27 33.84 -44.83
C SER A 450 -0.06 34.32 -46.24
N ILE A 451 -1.14 35.09 -46.37
CA ILE A 451 -1.55 35.72 -47.63
C ILE A 451 -0.51 36.80 -47.97
N GLY A 452 0.49 36.45 -48.78
CA GLY A 452 1.62 37.31 -49.13
C GLY A 452 2.99 36.70 -48.87
N SER A 453 3.07 35.55 -48.20
CA SER A 453 4.31 34.79 -48.08
C SER A 453 4.72 34.17 -49.43
N ASN A 454 6.01 33.91 -49.60
CA ASN A 454 6.55 33.18 -50.76
C ASN A 454 6.38 31.65 -50.64
N THR A 455 5.60 31.19 -49.66
CA THR A 455 5.36 29.78 -49.37
C THR A 455 4.00 29.37 -49.92
N TYR A 456 3.97 28.30 -50.70
CA TYR A 456 2.74 27.71 -51.25
C TYR A 456 2.66 26.24 -50.82
N ILE A 457 1.48 25.79 -50.36
CA ILE A 457 1.21 24.40 -49.95
C ILE A 457 0.63 23.61 -51.10
#